data_AF-A0A7W6NX28-F1
#
_entry.id   AF-A0A7W6NX28-F1
#
_cell.length_a   1.000
_cell.length_b   1.000
_cell.length_c   1.000
_cell.angle_alpha   90.00
_cell.angle_beta   90.00
_cell.angle_gamma   90.00
#
_symmetry.space_group_name_H-M   'P 1'
#
loop_
_entity.id
_entity.type
_entity.pdbx_description
1 polymer ?
#
loop_
_entity_poly.entity_id
_entity_poly.type
_entity_poly.pdbx_seq_one_letter_code
_entity_poly.pdbx_strand_id
1 'polypeptide(L)'
;MTPFDTALRVKRREVDAVKVSISVEIETITTLDHQTRAHEIRMREERALAITVPVASDAWRLRMKAERARLDQQSQIANLRLTHLRAQAVEVYGTMRAIEGAAGRFKDEAERIAAGAEQSMIDDIAAAKLVIARRTAERNA
;
A
#
# COMPACT_ATOMS: atom_id res chain seq x y z
N MET A 1 -17.70 10.09 -13.81
CA MET A 1 -16.32 9.59 -13.89
C MET A 1 -15.40 10.80 -13.84
N THR A 2 -14.52 10.91 -12.85
CA THR A 2 -13.52 11.99 -12.79
C THR A 2 -12.27 11.61 -13.60
N PRO A 3 -11.46 12.58 -14.06
CA PRO A 3 -10.19 12.31 -14.74
C PRO A 3 -9.22 11.44 -13.91
N PHE A 4 -9.40 11.39 -12.59
CA PHE A 4 -8.54 10.66 -11.65
C PHE A 4 -8.97 9.20 -11.43
N ASP A 5 -10.19 8.81 -11.82
CA ASP A 5 -10.76 7.50 -11.48
C ASP A 5 -9.91 6.33 -12.00
N THR A 6 -9.39 6.44 -13.22
CA THR A 6 -8.52 5.42 -13.82
C THR A 6 -7.19 5.32 -13.09
N ALA A 7 -6.56 6.45 -12.77
CA ALA A 7 -5.29 6.49 -12.04
C ALA A 7 -5.45 5.92 -10.63
N LEU A 8 -6.52 6.27 -9.91
CA LEU A 8 -6.83 5.73 -8.59
C LEU A 8 -7.07 4.22 -8.63
N ARG A 9 -7.77 3.72 -9.64
CA ARG A 9 -7.99 2.27 -9.81
C ARG A 9 -6.67 1.52 -10.00
N VAL A 10 -5.76 2.06 -10.82
CA VAL A 10 -4.43 1.48 -11.02
C VAL A 10 -3.63 1.49 -9.72
N LYS A 11 -3.57 2.63 -9.02
CA LYS A 11 -2.81 2.74 -7.77
C LYS A 11 -3.36 1.86 -6.64
N ARG A 12 -4.68 1.68 -6.55
CA ARG A 12 -5.27 0.71 -5.59
C ARG A 12 -4.80 -0.72 -5.85
N ARG A 13 -4.79 -1.15 -7.12
CA ARG A 13 -4.27 -2.47 -7.48
C ARG A 13 -2.79 -2.63 -7.18
N GLU A 14 -1.98 -1.58 -7.41
CA GLU A 14 -0.56 -1.59 -7.03
C GLU A 14 -0.38 -1.71 -5.50
N VAL A 15 -1.15 -0.97 -4.70
CA VAL A 15 -1.14 -1.09 -3.23
C VAL A 15 -1.49 -2.51 -2.80
N ASP A 16 -2.55 -3.08 -3.38
CA ASP A 16 -3.00 -4.43 -3.03
C ASP A 16 -1.95 -5.50 -3.40
N ALA A 17 -1.30 -5.36 -4.56
CA ALA A 17 -0.22 -6.25 -4.98
C ALA A 17 1.00 -6.19 -4.02
N VAL A 18 1.38 -5.00 -3.58
CA VAL A 18 2.48 -4.84 -2.61
C VAL A 18 2.11 -5.43 -1.26
N LYS A 19 0.87 -5.23 -0.78
CA LYS A 19 0.40 -5.86 0.47
C LYS A 19 0.49 -7.38 0.42
N VAL A 20 0.04 -7.99 -0.67
CA VAL A 20 0.11 -9.45 -0.86
C VAL A 20 1.57 -9.91 -0.83
N SER A 21 2.46 -9.20 -1.51
CA SER A 21 3.88 -9.54 -1.55
C SER A 21 4.54 -9.44 -0.17
N ILE A 22 4.19 -8.41 0.62
CA ILE A 22 4.63 -8.29 2.02
C ILE A 22 4.17 -9.48 2.86
N SER A 23 2.91 -9.87 2.75
CA SER A 23 2.37 -11.02 3.49
C SER A 23 3.13 -12.32 3.16
N VAL A 24 3.42 -12.56 1.88
CA VAL A 24 4.17 -13.73 1.42
C VAL A 24 5.59 -13.75 1.99
N GLU A 25 6.30 -12.61 2.02
CA GLU A 25 7.64 -12.56 2.60
C GLU A 25 7.63 -12.72 4.13
N ILE A 26 6.59 -12.22 4.82
CA ILE A 26 6.42 -12.46 6.27
C ILE A 26 6.19 -13.95 6.56
N GLU A 27 5.36 -14.62 5.78
CA GLU A 27 5.14 -16.07 5.90
C GLU A 27 6.41 -16.86 5.60
N THR A 28 7.20 -16.43 4.62
CA THR A 28 8.50 -17.01 4.29
C THR A 28 9.47 -16.90 5.46
N ILE A 29 9.60 -15.72 6.07
CA ILE A 29 10.45 -15.50 7.25
C ILE A 29 9.98 -16.38 8.41
N THR A 30 8.68 -16.44 8.68
CA THR A 30 8.11 -17.27 9.74
C THR A 30 8.42 -18.75 9.53
N THR A 31 8.32 -19.22 8.28
CA THR A 31 8.67 -20.59 7.90
C THR A 31 10.15 -20.88 8.12
N LEU A 32 11.04 -19.96 7.72
CA LEU A 32 12.49 -20.09 7.92
C LEU A 32 12.86 -20.10 9.41
N ASP A 33 12.18 -19.31 10.24
CA ASP A 33 12.36 -19.31 11.69
C ASP A 33 11.97 -20.66 12.30
N HIS A 34 10.84 -21.24 11.87
CA HIS A 34 10.44 -22.58 12.30
C HIS A 34 11.46 -23.65 11.88
N GLN A 35 11.95 -23.59 10.64
CA GLN A 35 12.99 -24.51 10.14
C GLN A 35 14.29 -24.37 10.93
N THR A 36 14.67 -23.13 11.26
CA THR A 36 15.86 -22.84 12.07
C THR A 36 15.73 -23.41 13.48
N ARG A 37 14.57 -23.23 14.14
CA ARG A 37 14.31 -23.85 15.45
C ARG A 37 14.33 -25.37 15.39
N ALA A 38 13.74 -25.98 14.36
CA ALA A 38 13.75 -27.42 14.18
C ALA A 38 15.17 -27.96 13.92
N HIS A 39 16.01 -27.20 13.21
CA HIS A 39 17.43 -27.52 13.02
C HIS A 39 18.19 -27.47 14.35
N GLU A 40 17.96 -26.45 15.17
CA GLU A 40 18.58 -26.33 16.49
C GLU A 40 18.18 -27.45 17.45
N ILE A 41 16.91 -27.87 17.44
CA ILE A 41 16.43 -29.01 18.22
C ILE A 41 17.18 -30.28 17.80
N ARG A 42 17.23 -30.58 16.49
CA ARG A 42 17.95 -31.74 15.97
C ARG A 42 19.44 -31.71 16.33
N MET A 43 20.07 -30.54 16.29
CA MET A 43 21.47 -30.37 16.72
C MET A 43 21.67 -30.67 18.21
N ARG A 44 20.70 -30.31 19.07
CA ARG A 44 20.78 -30.61 20.51
C ARG A 44 20.57 -32.09 20.79
N GLU A 45 19.61 -32.72 20.12
CA GLU A 45 19.35 -34.16 20.22
C GLU A 45 20.58 -34.98 19.81
N GLU A 46 21.19 -34.66 18.68
CA GLU A 46 22.41 -35.35 18.24
C GLU A 46 23.57 -35.15 19.24
N ARG A 47 23.74 -33.94 19.78
CA ARG A 47 24.76 -33.70 20.81
C ARG A 47 24.54 -34.53 22.07
N ALA A 48 23.29 -34.73 22.47
CA ALA A 48 22.95 -35.56 23.62
C ALA A 48 23.26 -37.05 23.36
N LEU A 49 23.01 -37.54 22.14
CA LEU A 49 23.32 -38.92 21.73
C LEU A 49 24.83 -39.16 21.55
N ALA A 50 25.57 -38.16 21.06
CA ALA A 50 27.02 -38.26 20.92
C ALA A 50 27.77 -38.40 22.25
N ILE A 51 27.14 -38.04 23.38
CA ILE A 51 27.68 -38.27 24.74
C ILE A 51 27.60 -39.76 25.12
N THR A 52 26.61 -40.49 24.61
CA THR A 52 26.36 -41.89 24.99
C THR A 52 27.02 -42.89 24.04
N VAL A 53 27.32 -42.50 22.80
CA VAL A 53 27.98 -43.35 21.80
C VAL A 53 29.03 -42.50 21.04
N PRO A 54 30.31 -42.93 20.96
CA PRO A 54 31.37 -42.16 20.31
C PRO A 54 31.32 -42.32 18.78
N VAL A 55 30.20 -41.97 18.15
CA VAL A 55 30.03 -41.99 16.69
C VAL A 55 29.70 -40.58 16.24
N ALA A 56 30.75 -39.78 16.03
CA ALA A 56 30.62 -38.51 15.35
C ALA A 56 30.89 -38.71 13.86
N SER A 57 29.85 -38.74 13.03
CA SER A 57 30.06 -38.67 11.58
C SER A 57 30.39 -37.22 11.19
N ASP A 58 31.65 -36.93 10.87
CA ASP A 58 32.07 -35.58 10.42
C ASP A 58 31.29 -35.12 9.18
N ALA A 59 30.85 -36.06 8.34
CA ALA A 59 29.98 -35.77 7.20
C ALA A 59 28.60 -35.22 7.61
N TRP A 60 28.02 -35.73 8.71
CA TRP A 60 26.76 -35.21 9.25
C TRP A 60 26.94 -33.78 9.78
N ARG A 61 28.02 -33.52 10.54
CA ARG A 61 28.31 -32.17 11.06
C ARG A 61 28.49 -31.14 9.96
N LEU A 62 29.24 -31.51 8.91
CA LEU A 62 29.43 -30.64 7.73
C LEU A 62 28.10 -30.32 7.05
N ARG A 63 27.22 -31.33 6.88
CA ARG A 63 25.87 -31.13 6.33
C ARG A 63 25.03 -30.19 7.19
N MET A 64 25.03 -30.37 8.51
CA MET A 64 24.26 -29.51 9.41
C MET A 64 24.78 -28.07 9.44
N LYS A 65 26.10 -27.87 9.35
CA LYS A 65 26.69 -26.53 9.21
C LYS A 65 26.27 -25.86 7.90
N ALA A 66 26.32 -26.60 6.79
CA ALA A 66 25.89 -26.09 5.49
C ALA A 66 24.40 -25.74 5.49
N GLU A 67 23.56 -26.59 6.09
CA GLU A 67 22.12 -26.33 6.20
C GLU A 67 21.82 -25.10 7.04
N ARG A 68 22.55 -24.89 8.15
CA ARG A 68 22.40 -23.67 8.95
C ARG A 68 22.77 -22.42 8.15
N ALA A 69 23.91 -22.45 7.45
CA ALA A 69 24.34 -21.34 6.62
C ALA A 69 23.32 -21.02 5.51
N ARG A 70 22.69 -22.06 4.93
CA ARG A 70 21.62 -21.90 3.93
C ARG A 70 20.39 -21.22 4.52
N LEU A 71 19.93 -21.64 5.69
CA LEU A 71 18.80 -21.03 6.40
C LEU A 71 19.08 -19.57 6.77
N ASP A 72 20.27 -19.28 7.29
CA ASP A 72 20.67 -17.92 7.64
C ASP A 72 20.72 -17.01 6.40
N GLN A 73 21.28 -17.50 5.29
CA GLN A 73 21.31 -16.77 4.02
C GLN A 73 19.89 -16.51 3.49
N GLN A 74 19.02 -17.52 3.50
CA GLN A 74 17.63 -17.36 3.06
C GLN A 74 16.86 -16.36 3.92
N SER A 75 17.06 -16.39 5.24
CA SER A 75 16.46 -15.44 6.17
C SER A 75 16.93 -14.01 5.90
N GLN A 76 18.23 -13.81 5.66
CA GLN A 76 18.76 -12.50 5.29
C GLN A 76 18.14 -11.97 3.99
N ILE A 77 18.05 -12.81 2.95
CA ILE A 77 17.45 -12.43 1.67
C ILE A 77 15.98 -12.05 1.85
N ALA A 78 15.19 -12.85 2.58
CA ALA A 78 13.78 -12.57 2.82
C ALA A 78 13.58 -11.27 3.62
N ASN A 79 14.42 -11.00 4.62
CA ASN A 79 14.38 -9.75 5.38
C ASN A 79 14.73 -8.52 4.52
N LEU A 80 15.71 -8.64 3.61
CA LEU A 80 16.05 -7.57 2.65
C LEU A 80 14.89 -7.31 1.68
N ARG A 81 14.26 -8.37 1.17
CA ARG A 81 13.07 -8.26 0.30
C ARG A 81 11.91 -7.58 1.04
N LEU A 82 11.62 -7.99 2.27
CA LEU A 82 10.58 -7.37 3.09
C LEU A 82 10.86 -5.88 3.32
N THR A 83 12.12 -5.52 3.58
CA THR A 83 12.54 -4.12 3.75
C THR A 83 12.30 -3.32 2.46
N HIS A 84 12.66 -3.88 1.31
CA HIS A 84 12.42 -3.24 0.02
C HIS A 84 10.93 -3.08 -0.28
N LEU A 85 10.13 -4.12 -0.04
CA LEU A 85 8.67 -4.08 -0.24
C LEU A 85 8.00 -3.05 0.67
N ARG A 86 8.47 -2.88 1.90
CA ARG A 86 7.96 -1.83 2.82
C ARG A 86 8.28 -0.43 2.31
N ALA A 87 9.49 -0.21 1.80
CA ALA A 87 9.83 1.07 1.17
C ALA A 87 8.95 1.33 -0.07
N GLN A 88 8.76 0.32 -0.92
CA GLN A 88 7.87 0.40 -2.08
C GLN A 88 6.41 0.69 -1.66
N ALA A 89 5.93 0.09 -0.57
CA ALA A 89 4.58 0.33 -0.05
C ALA A 89 4.39 1.80 0.35
N VAL A 90 5.38 2.40 0.99
CA VAL A 90 5.35 3.83 1.36
C VAL A 90 5.21 4.70 0.11
N GLU A 91 6.02 4.45 -0.92
CA GLU A 91 6.00 5.22 -2.17
C GLU A 91 4.65 5.10 -2.91
N VAL A 92 4.15 3.87 -3.08
CA VAL A 92 2.89 3.62 -3.79
C VAL A 92 1.71 4.21 -3.02
N TYR A 93 1.70 4.06 -1.68
CA TYR A 93 0.64 4.63 -0.85
C TYR A 93 0.68 6.16 -0.85
N GLY A 94 1.87 6.76 -0.77
CA GLY A 94 2.06 8.22 -0.86
C GLY A 94 1.55 8.77 -2.19
N THR A 95 1.89 8.11 -3.30
CA THR A 95 1.41 8.47 -4.63
C THR A 95 -0.12 8.37 -4.74
N MET A 96 -0.70 7.26 -4.24
CA MET A 96 -2.16 7.09 -4.21
C MET A 96 -2.83 8.21 -3.43
N ARG A 97 -2.30 8.56 -2.25
CA ARG A 97 -2.83 9.65 -1.41
C ARG A 97 -2.74 11.01 -2.08
N ALA A 98 -1.65 11.30 -2.79
CA ALA A 98 -1.52 12.53 -3.55
C ALA A 98 -2.60 12.65 -4.65
N ILE A 99 -2.90 11.55 -5.36
CA ILE A 99 -3.95 11.50 -6.37
C ILE A 99 -5.34 11.64 -5.73
N GLU A 100 -5.60 10.97 -4.60
CA GLU A 100 -6.86 11.13 -3.87
C GLU A 100 -7.08 12.58 -3.44
N GLY A 101 -6.04 13.26 -2.96
CA GLY A 101 -6.09 14.68 -2.63
C GLY A 101 -6.34 15.59 -3.84
N ALA A 102 -5.74 15.29 -5.00
CA ALA A 102 -6.00 16.03 -6.23
C ALA A 102 -7.44 15.81 -6.73
N ALA A 103 -7.95 14.58 -6.65
CA ALA A 103 -9.32 14.25 -6.99
C ALA A 103 -10.33 14.96 -6.07
N GLY A 104 -10.02 15.08 -4.77
CA GLY A 104 -10.82 15.86 -3.82
C GLY A 104 -10.91 17.33 -4.24
N ARG A 105 -9.76 17.99 -4.43
CA ARG A 105 -9.72 19.40 -4.87
C ARG A 105 -10.46 19.64 -6.19
N PHE A 106 -10.39 18.68 -7.12
CA PHE A 106 -11.11 18.78 -8.39
C PHE A 106 -12.63 18.75 -8.18
N LYS A 107 -13.13 17.91 -7.27
CA LYS A 107 -14.56 17.87 -6.94
C LYS A 107 -15.00 19.17 -6.27
N ASP A 108 -14.24 19.64 -5.29
CA ASP A 108 -14.53 20.89 -4.59
C ASP A 108 -14.60 22.07 -5.57
N GLU A 109 -13.68 22.11 -6.55
CA GLU A 109 -13.68 23.16 -7.58
C GLU A 109 -14.86 23.03 -8.54
N ALA A 110 -15.20 21.81 -8.97
CA ALA A 110 -16.36 21.58 -9.82
C ALA A 110 -17.67 21.98 -9.12
N GLU A 111 -17.79 21.71 -7.82
CA GLU A 111 -18.93 22.11 -7.00
C GLU A 111 -19.01 23.65 -6.87
N ARG A 112 -17.88 24.32 -6.64
CA ARG A 112 -17.83 25.80 -6.61
C ARG A 112 -18.25 26.42 -7.94
N ILE A 113 -17.76 25.90 -9.06
CA ILE A 113 -18.11 26.40 -10.39
C ILE A 113 -19.61 26.20 -10.65
N ALA A 114 -20.16 25.04 -10.29
CA ALA A 114 -21.59 24.77 -10.45
C ALA A 114 -22.46 25.71 -9.61
N ALA A 115 -22.10 25.92 -8.33
CA ALA A 115 -22.81 26.85 -7.44
C ALA A 115 -22.72 28.31 -7.95
N GLY A 116 -21.56 28.72 -8.45
CA GLY A 116 -21.38 30.05 -9.04
C GLY A 116 -22.22 30.25 -10.30
N ALA A 117 -22.33 29.23 -11.15
CA ALA A 117 -23.19 29.27 -12.34
C ALA A 117 -24.67 29.37 -11.97
N GLU A 118 -25.12 28.60 -10.98
CA GLU A 118 -26.50 28.68 -10.48
C GLU A 118 -26.83 30.07 -9.92
N GLN A 119 -25.93 30.65 -9.12
CA GLN A 119 -26.12 31.99 -8.58
C GLN A 119 -26.15 33.05 -9.69
N SER A 120 -25.23 32.97 -10.67
CA SER A 120 -25.22 33.90 -11.80
C SER A 120 -26.53 33.87 -12.59
N MET A 121 -27.11 32.68 -12.79
CA MET A 121 -28.41 32.55 -13.46
C MET A 121 -29.55 33.21 -12.66
N ILE A 122 -29.54 33.07 -11.34
CA ILE A 122 -30.53 33.71 -10.45
C ILE A 122 -30.40 35.23 -10.53
N ASP A 123 -29.17 35.75 -10.48
CA ASP A 123 -28.89 37.18 -10.53
C ASP A 123 -29.30 37.79 -11.87
N ASP A 124 -29.04 37.10 -12.99
CA ASP A 124 -29.46 37.53 -14.33
C ASP A 124 -30.99 37.62 -14.43
N ILE A 125 -31.72 36.63 -13.90
CA ILE A 125 -33.19 36.63 -13.88
C ILE A 125 -33.71 37.78 -13.00
N ALA A 126 -33.11 38.02 -11.85
CA ALA A 126 -33.50 39.10 -10.95
C ALA A 126 -33.27 40.48 -11.58
N ALA A 127 -32.11 40.68 -12.21
CA ALA A 127 -31.77 41.90 -12.93
C ALA A 127 -32.75 42.15 -14.09
N ALA A 128 -33.07 41.13 -14.89
CA ALA A 128 -34.04 41.23 -15.97
C ALA A 128 -35.44 41.66 -15.47
N LYS A 129 -35.92 41.07 -14.36
CA LYS A 129 -37.19 41.45 -13.73
C LYS A 129 -37.19 42.90 -13.25
N LEU A 130 -36.09 43.37 -12.67
CA LEU A 130 -35.96 44.74 -12.19
C LEU A 130 -35.97 45.76 -13.34
N VAL A 131 -35.29 45.46 -14.46
CA VAL A 131 -35.34 46.29 -15.67
C VAL A 131 -36.75 46.37 -16.24
N ILE A 132 -37.49 45.25 -16.28
CA ILE A 132 -38.88 45.24 -16.73
C ILE A 132 -39.73 46.11 -15.80
N ALA A 133 -39.66 45.90 -14.48
CA ALA A 133 -40.43 46.66 -13.50
C ALA A 133 -40.20 48.18 -13.62
N ARG A 134 -38.94 48.59 -13.81
CA ARG A 134 -38.57 50.00 -14.01
C ARG A 134 -39.18 50.59 -15.28
N ARG A 135 -39.09 49.87 -16.41
CA ARG A 135 -39.72 50.32 -17.67
C ARG A 135 -41.23 50.45 -17.56
N THR A 136 -41.89 49.56 -16.82
CA THR A 136 -43.34 49.63 -16.60
C THR A 136 -43.72 50.84 -15.73
N ALA A 137 -42.92 51.13 -14.70
CA ALA A 137 -43.13 52.30 -13.85
C ALA A 137 -42.94 53.62 -14.62
N GLU A 138 -41.90 53.71 -15.46
CA GLU A 138 -41.64 54.88 -16.33
C GLU A 138 -42.75 55.09 -17.38
N ARG A 139 -43.48 54.04 -17.77
CA ARG A 139 -44.61 54.13 -18.72
C ARG A 139 -45.92 54.57 -18.09
N ASN A 140 -46.07 54.40 -16.78
CA ASN A 140 -47.29 54.68 -16.02
C ASN A 140 -47.21 56.00 -15.24
N ALA A 141 -46.09 56.71 -15.37
CA ALA A 141 -45.86 58.06 -14.85
C ALA A 141 -46.06 59.10 -15.98
#